data_AF-A0A557XPY2-F1
#
_entry.id   AF-A0A557XPY2-F1
#
_cell.length_a   1.000
_cell.length_b   1.000
_cell.length_c   1.000
_cell.angle_alpha   90.00
_cell.angle_beta   90.00
_cell.angle_gamma   90.00
#
_symmetry.space_group_name_H-M   'P 1'
#
loop_
_entity.id
_entity.type
_entity.pdbx_description
1 polymer ?
#
loop_
_entity_poly.entity_id
_entity_poly.type
_entity_poly.pdbx_seq_one_letter_code
_entity_poly.pdbx_strand_id
1 'polypeptide(L)'
;MVFLATLISLVNQISGTPYISGGDSPAGTDCSGLASWIANAATDRPVFGDRFNTGNEEAALLARGFHYGTAPDAVVIGWNGGHTAVTLPDGTAVSSGERGGVRVGGPGAYQAGFTHHMFLPIPPDDAGPPPPPPDA
;
A
#
# COMPACT_ATOMS: atom_id res chain seq x y z
N MET A 1 -8.98 11.50 6.71
CA MET A 1 -9.28 11.43 5.27
C MET A 1 -7.94 11.50 4.58
N VAL A 2 -7.44 10.37 4.11
CA VAL A 2 -6.12 10.27 3.48
C VAL A 2 -6.20 10.62 2.01
N PHE A 3 -5.27 11.45 1.57
CA PHE A 3 -5.14 11.89 0.19
C PHE A 3 -4.14 11.00 -0.56
N LEU A 4 -4.34 10.86 -1.87
CA LEU A 4 -3.47 10.07 -2.75
C LEU A 4 -2.03 10.60 -2.68
N ALA A 5 -1.85 11.92 -2.62
CA ALA A 5 -0.53 12.54 -2.48
C ALA A 5 0.23 12.08 -1.22
N THR A 6 -0.48 11.83 -0.11
CA THR A 6 0.14 11.34 1.14
C THR A 6 0.62 9.90 1.00
N LEU A 7 -0.16 9.04 0.34
CA LEU A 7 0.21 7.65 0.06
C LEU A 7 1.44 7.56 -0.85
N ILE A 8 1.46 8.34 -1.93
CA ILE A 8 2.60 8.41 -2.85
C ILE A 8 3.85 8.91 -2.12
N SER A 9 3.71 9.95 -1.27
CA SER A 9 4.82 10.48 -0.47
C SER A 9 5.38 9.43 0.50
N LEU A 10 4.51 8.65 1.14
CA LEU A 10 4.93 7.54 2.00
C LEU A 10 5.69 6.47 1.20
N VAL A 11 5.16 6.05 0.06
CA VAL A 11 5.80 5.04 -0.80
C VAL A 11 7.18 5.49 -1.26
N ASN A 12 7.34 6.75 -1.63
CA ASN A 12 8.65 7.31 -1.97
C ASN A 12 9.62 7.32 -0.79
N GLN A 13 9.14 7.52 0.45
CA GLN A 13 9.99 7.49 1.66
C GLN A 13 10.45 6.08 2.03
N ILE A 14 9.60 5.07 1.85
CA ILE A 14 9.92 3.66 2.21
C ILE A 14 10.54 2.87 1.04
N SER A 15 10.63 3.48 -0.15
CA SER A 15 11.30 2.87 -1.29
C SER A 15 12.78 2.63 -0.98
N GLY A 16 13.26 1.41 -1.18
CA GLY A 16 14.62 1.00 -0.83
C GLY A 16 14.78 0.49 0.60
N THR A 17 13.72 0.47 1.43
CA THR A 17 13.74 -0.19 2.73
C THR A 17 14.11 -1.67 2.57
N PRO A 18 15.12 -2.20 3.32
CA PRO A 18 15.56 -3.58 3.20
C PRO A 18 14.47 -4.61 3.50
N TYR A 19 14.55 -5.80 2.89
CA TYR A 19 13.68 -6.90 3.26
C TYR A 19 14.11 -7.51 4.59
N ILE A 20 13.24 -7.43 5.59
CA ILE A 20 13.42 -8.11 6.88
C ILE A 20 12.15 -8.91 7.16
N SER A 21 12.30 -10.25 7.22
CA SER A 21 11.20 -11.13 7.62
C SER A 21 10.71 -10.74 9.01
N GLY A 22 9.42 -10.41 9.12
CA GLY A 22 8.82 -9.95 10.35
C GLY A 22 9.11 -8.48 10.71
N GLY A 23 9.75 -7.72 9.84
CA GLY A 23 10.13 -6.33 10.09
C GLY A 23 8.94 -5.36 10.08
N ASP A 24 8.87 -4.49 11.07
CA ASP A 24 7.82 -3.46 11.22
C ASP A 24 8.42 -2.10 11.60
N SER A 25 9.53 -1.74 10.95
CA SER A 25 10.17 -0.44 11.17
C SER A 25 10.88 0.04 9.91
N PRO A 26 11.29 1.32 9.83
CA PRO A 26 12.06 1.85 8.71
C PRO A 26 13.38 1.09 8.42
N ALA A 27 13.87 0.30 9.38
CA ALA A 27 15.06 -0.55 9.21
C ALA A 27 14.84 -1.74 8.27
N GLY A 28 13.59 -2.15 8.04
CA GLY A 28 13.25 -3.22 7.10
C GLY A 28 11.85 -3.80 7.31
N THR A 29 11.27 -4.34 6.25
CA THR A 29 9.95 -4.98 6.27
C THR A 29 9.81 -6.10 5.25
N ASP A 30 8.92 -7.06 5.51
CA ASP A 30 8.57 -8.11 4.56
C ASP A 30 7.43 -7.67 3.62
N CYS A 31 7.01 -8.56 2.71
CA CYS A 31 5.89 -8.28 1.79
C CYS A 31 4.64 -7.85 2.55
N SER A 32 4.28 -8.57 3.61
CA SER A 32 3.09 -8.31 4.41
C SER A 32 3.16 -7.06 5.29
N GLY A 33 4.34 -6.70 5.79
CA GLY A 33 4.54 -5.47 6.55
C GLY A 33 4.42 -4.25 5.65
N LEU A 34 4.96 -4.28 4.43
CA LEU A 34 4.73 -3.23 3.43
C LEU A 34 3.22 -3.05 3.13
N ALA A 35 2.52 -4.16 2.87
CA ALA A 35 1.07 -4.13 2.63
C ALA A 35 0.31 -3.55 3.83
N SER A 36 0.75 -3.88 5.05
CA SER A 36 0.20 -3.35 6.29
C SER A 36 0.39 -1.84 6.42
N TRP A 37 1.59 -1.34 6.13
CA TRP A 37 1.89 0.09 6.20
C TRP A 37 1.03 0.90 5.24
N ILE A 38 0.87 0.42 4.00
CA ILE A 38 0.03 1.08 3.00
C ILE A 38 -1.44 1.01 3.40
N ALA A 39 -1.93 -0.15 3.86
CA ALA A 39 -3.32 -0.30 4.32
C ALA A 39 -3.62 0.56 5.55
N ASN A 40 -2.68 0.68 6.49
CA ASN A 40 -2.80 1.53 7.66
C ASN A 40 -2.82 3.00 7.27
N ALA A 41 -1.86 3.43 6.45
CA ALA A 41 -1.80 4.80 5.94
C ALA A 41 -3.08 5.17 5.19
N ALA A 42 -3.60 4.28 4.34
CA ALA A 42 -4.81 4.49 3.57
C ALA A 42 -6.08 4.62 4.44
N THR A 43 -6.02 4.21 5.71
CA THR A 43 -7.16 4.14 6.62
C THR A 43 -6.97 4.99 7.88
N ASP A 44 -6.10 6.00 7.81
CA ASP A 44 -5.80 6.94 8.90
C ASP A 44 -5.30 6.23 10.19
N ARG A 45 -4.64 5.08 10.06
CA ARG A 45 -4.05 4.32 11.18
C ARG A 45 -2.54 4.58 11.31
N PRO A 46 -1.94 4.34 12.50
CA PRO A 46 -0.50 4.33 12.65
C PRO A 46 0.16 3.38 11.64
N VAL A 47 1.11 3.89 10.86
CA VAL A 47 1.80 3.14 9.81
C VAL A 47 2.49 1.90 10.40
N PHE A 48 3.20 2.07 11.52
CA PHE A 48 3.91 1.02 12.24
C PHE A 48 3.12 0.53 13.46
N GLY A 49 3.36 -0.71 13.89
CA GLY A 49 2.83 -1.27 15.14
C GLY A 49 1.45 -1.94 15.03
N ASP A 50 0.74 -1.76 13.90
CA ASP A 50 -0.52 -2.43 13.59
C ASP A 50 -0.38 -3.25 12.29
N ARG A 51 0.62 -4.15 12.26
CA ARG A 51 0.89 -5.01 11.10
C ARG A 51 0.01 -6.27 11.05
N PHE A 52 -0.17 -6.78 9.84
CA PHE A 52 -0.70 -8.11 9.57
C PHE A 52 0.33 -8.96 8.79
N ASN A 53 -0.02 -10.23 8.56
CA ASN A 53 0.70 -11.18 7.73
C ASN A 53 -0.27 -11.82 6.72
N THR A 54 0.24 -12.52 5.71
CA THR A 54 -0.61 -13.16 4.68
C THR A 54 -1.64 -14.14 5.23
N GLY A 55 -1.42 -14.71 6.43
CA GLY A 55 -2.35 -15.62 7.10
C GLY A 55 -3.56 -14.93 7.74
N ASN A 56 -3.47 -13.63 8.06
CA ASN A 56 -4.60 -12.85 8.59
C ASN A 56 -4.93 -11.59 7.77
N GLU A 57 -4.29 -11.43 6.60
CA GLU A 57 -4.42 -10.28 5.71
C GLU A 57 -5.88 -9.99 5.33
N GLU A 58 -6.66 -11.01 4.99
CA GLU A 58 -8.08 -10.85 4.64
C GLU A 58 -8.89 -10.16 5.76
N ALA A 59 -8.84 -10.72 6.98
CA ALA A 59 -9.56 -10.19 8.12
C ALA A 59 -9.05 -8.79 8.52
N ALA A 60 -7.74 -8.57 8.40
CA ALA A 60 -7.11 -7.30 8.70
C ALA A 60 -7.54 -6.20 7.71
N LEU A 61 -7.65 -6.51 6.42
CA LEU A 61 -8.09 -5.59 5.38
C LEU A 61 -9.58 -5.28 5.51
N LEU A 62 -10.42 -6.28 5.80
CA LEU A 62 -11.85 -6.05 6.10
C LEU A 62 -12.05 -5.11 7.30
N ALA A 63 -11.28 -5.29 8.38
CA ALA A 63 -11.33 -4.41 9.56
C ALA A 63 -10.86 -2.97 9.27
N ARG A 64 -10.16 -2.79 8.15
CA ARG A 64 -9.69 -1.52 7.61
C ARG A 64 -10.64 -0.95 6.54
N GLY A 65 -11.76 -1.62 6.25
CA GLY A 65 -12.77 -1.14 5.31
C GLY A 65 -12.47 -1.47 3.85
N PHE A 66 -11.54 -2.39 3.58
CA PHE A 66 -11.32 -2.89 2.23
C PHE A 66 -12.50 -3.77 1.80
N HIS A 67 -12.75 -3.79 0.50
CA HIS A 67 -13.76 -4.59 -0.17
C HIS A 67 -13.10 -5.68 -1.02
N TYR A 68 -13.77 -6.83 -1.18
CA TYR A 68 -13.29 -7.90 -2.05
C TYR A 68 -13.23 -7.49 -3.52
N GLY A 69 -12.18 -7.94 -4.21
CA GLY A 69 -11.97 -7.71 -5.64
C GLY A 69 -10.96 -6.60 -5.93
N THR A 70 -11.11 -5.97 -7.09
CA THR A 70 -10.28 -4.85 -7.52
C THR A 70 -11.16 -3.72 -8.03
N ALA A 71 -10.66 -2.49 -7.97
CA ALA A 71 -11.33 -1.33 -8.54
C ALA A 71 -10.29 -0.40 -9.19
N PRO A 72 -10.66 0.33 -10.26
CA PRO A 72 -9.84 1.42 -10.77
C PRO A 72 -9.74 2.54 -9.73
N ASP A 73 -8.66 3.33 -9.80
CA ASP A 73 -8.46 4.51 -8.95
C ASP A 73 -8.54 4.22 -7.43
N ALA A 74 -8.19 2.99 -7.04
CA ALA A 74 -8.25 2.51 -5.65
C ALA A 74 -6.90 1.95 -5.21
N VAL A 75 -6.66 1.87 -3.89
CA VAL A 75 -5.57 1.05 -3.37
C VAL A 75 -6.01 -0.40 -3.53
N VAL A 76 -5.28 -1.19 -4.30
CA VAL A 76 -5.54 -2.62 -4.50
C VAL A 76 -4.41 -3.42 -3.87
N ILE A 77 -4.76 -4.43 -3.09
CA ILE A 77 -3.82 -5.36 -2.45
C ILE A 77 -4.14 -6.76 -2.97
N GLY A 78 -3.13 -7.41 -3.53
CA GLY A 78 -3.21 -8.78 -4.04
C GLY A 78 -2.25 -9.67 -3.27
N TRP A 79 -2.71 -10.86 -2.87
CA TRP A 79 -1.89 -11.79 -2.13
C TRP A 79 -2.20 -13.26 -2.41
N ASN A 80 -1.30 -14.13 -1.96
CA ASN A 80 -1.46 -15.58 -1.88
C ASN A 80 -0.87 -16.09 -0.55
N GLY A 81 -0.73 -17.41 -0.39
CA GLY A 81 -0.25 -18.03 0.85
C GLY A 81 1.17 -17.65 1.30
N GLY A 82 1.96 -16.94 0.48
CA GLY A 82 3.35 -16.59 0.82
C GLY A 82 3.83 -15.22 0.34
N HIS A 83 3.04 -14.48 -0.42
CA HIS A 83 3.44 -13.19 -0.98
C HIS A 83 2.26 -12.25 -1.11
N THR A 84 2.52 -10.95 -0.97
CA THR A 84 1.55 -9.87 -1.16
C THR A 84 2.23 -8.65 -1.80
N ALA A 85 1.47 -7.91 -2.61
CA ALA A 85 1.91 -6.65 -3.18
C ALA A 85 0.73 -5.70 -3.36
N VAL A 86 1.05 -4.42 -3.54
CA VAL A 86 0.09 -3.33 -3.56
C VAL A 86 0.16 -2.58 -4.88
N THR A 87 -0.97 -2.09 -5.34
CA THR A 87 -1.09 -1.11 -6.43
C THR A 87 -1.84 0.10 -5.89
N LEU A 88 -1.25 1.29 -6.02
CA LEU A 88 -1.86 2.55 -5.61
C LEU A 88 -2.93 3.02 -6.62
N PRO A 89 -3.79 3.99 -6.25
CA PRO A 89 -4.82 4.53 -7.12
C PRO A 89 -4.33 5.06 -8.48
N ASP A 90 -3.11 5.62 -8.52
CA ASP A 90 -2.48 6.11 -9.75
C ASP A 90 -1.89 5.00 -10.64
N GLY A 91 -2.07 3.72 -10.24
CA GLY A 91 -1.49 2.56 -10.90
C GLY A 91 -0.06 2.23 -10.46
N THR A 92 0.52 2.99 -9.53
CA THR A 92 1.88 2.71 -9.02
C THR A 92 1.91 1.39 -8.27
N ALA A 93 2.61 0.40 -8.82
CA ALA A 93 2.85 -0.88 -8.18
C ALA A 93 3.95 -0.77 -7.11
N VAL A 94 3.76 -1.40 -5.96
CA VAL A 94 4.74 -1.45 -4.86
C VAL A 94 4.78 -2.87 -4.28
N SER A 95 5.97 -3.45 -4.21
CA SER A 95 6.19 -4.78 -3.64
C SER A 95 7.43 -4.79 -2.73
N SER A 96 7.45 -5.69 -1.75
CA SER A 96 8.65 -5.98 -0.95
C SER A 96 8.99 -7.47 -1.06
N GLY A 97 10.25 -7.80 -1.33
CA GLY A 97 10.76 -9.19 -1.33
C GLY A 97 11.19 -9.73 -2.69
N GLU A 98 10.59 -9.28 -3.80
CA GLU A 98 10.93 -9.77 -5.16
C GLU A 98 12.39 -9.49 -5.57
N ARG A 99 13.03 -8.49 -4.95
CA ARG A 99 14.45 -8.14 -5.12
C ARG A 99 15.13 -7.68 -3.83
N GLY A 100 14.76 -8.24 -2.69
CA GLY A 100 15.43 -8.00 -1.40
C GLY A 100 15.07 -6.70 -0.66
N GLY A 101 13.94 -6.07 -0.97
CA GLY A 101 13.41 -4.91 -0.24
C GLY A 101 12.20 -4.30 -0.92
N VAL A 102 11.72 -3.19 -0.36
CA VAL A 102 10.60 -2.39 -0.90
C VAL A 102 11.01 -1.72 -2.20
N ARG A 103 10.23 -1.91 -3.26
CA ARG A 103 10.45 -1.29 -4.56
C ARG A 103 9.14 -0.86 -5.20
N VAL A 104 9.26 0.20 -6.00
CA VAL A 104 8.21 0.67 -6.90
C VAL A 104 8.39 0.02 -8.27
N GLY A 105 7.30 -0.42 -8.88
CA GLY A 105 7.25 -1.07 -10.19
C GLY A 105 6.93 -2.57 -10.12
N GLY A 106 6.88 -3.21 -11.28
CA GLY A 106 6.46 -4.62 -11.41
C GLY A 106 4.94 -4.78 -11.53
N PRO A 107 4.42 -6.01 -11.38
CA PRO A 107 3.00 -6.30 -11.58
C PRO A 107 2.09 -5.82 -10.43
N GLY A 108 2.66 -5.45 -9.27
CA GLY A 108 1.91 -4.99 -8.10
C GLY A 108 0.87 -6.02 -7.66
N ALA A 109 -0.30 -5.55 -7.25
CA ALA A 109 -1.43 -6.39 -6.85
C ALA A 109 -2.00 -7.28 -7.97
N TYR A 110 -1.57 -7.11 -9.23
CA TYR A 110 -2.08 -7.88 -10.38
C TYR A 110 -1.11 -8.98 -10.84
N GLN A 111 -0.21 -9.41 -9.97
CA GLN A 111 0.69 -10.53 -10.26
C GLN A 111 -0.11 -11.82 -10.47
N ALA A 112 0.19 -12.55 -11.56
CA ALA A 112 -0.58 -13.74 -11.98
C ALA A 112 -0.68 -14.88 -10.93
N GLY A 113 0.14 -14.84 -9.87
CA GLY A 113 0.13 -15.82 -8.78
C GLY A 113 -0.73 -15.43 -7.58
N PHE A 114 -1.37 -14.25 -7.56
CA PHE A 114 -2.26 -13.86 -6.47
C PHE A 114 -3.65 -14.43 -6.65
N THR A 115 -4.15 -15.06 -5.59
CA THR A 115 -5.45 -15.72 -5.56
C THR A 115 -6.50 -14.90 -4.82
N HIS A 116 -6.07 -13.90 -4.04
CA HIS A 116 -6.93 -13.00 -3.30
C HIS A 116 -6.63 -11.56 -3.66
N HIS A 117 -7.69 -10.75 -3.74
CA HIS A 117 -7.59 -9.33 -4.00
C HIS A 117 -8.62 -8.58 -3.16
N MET A 118 -8.20 -7.46 -2.61
CA MET A 118 -9.09 -6.50 -1.97
C MET A 118 -8.68 -5.09 -2.34
N PHE A 119 -9.66 -4.18 -2.37
CA PHE A 119 -9.44 -2.79 -2.70
C PHE A 119 -10.04 -1.86 -1.66
N LEU A 120 -9.46 -0.68 -1.54
CA LEU A 120 -9.99 0.44 -0.78
C LEU A 120 -10.12 1.64 -1.72
N PRO A 121 -11.35 2.13 -1.98
CA PRO A 121 -11.55 3.37 -2.70
C PRO A 121 -10.84 4.51 -1.97
N ILE A 122 -9.91 5.17 -2.68
CA ILE A 122 -9.35 6.43 -2.21
C ILE A 122 -10.04 7.53 -3.02
N PRO A 123 -10.69 8.50 -2.37
CA PRO A 123 -11.22 9.64 -3.09
C PRO A 123 -10.07 10.27 -3.86
N PRO A 124 -10.26 10.62 -5.15
CA PRO A 124 -9.25 11.36 -5.87
C PRO A 124 -8.87 12.58 -5.05
N ASP A 125 -7.59 12.97 -5.10
CA ASP A 125 -7.20 14.30 -4.68
C ASP A 125 -8.07 15.26 -5.52
N ASP A 126 -9.17 15.74 -4.96
CA ASP A 126 -9.67 17.08 -5.23
C ASP A 126 -8.53 18.00 -4.77
N ALA A 127 -7.46 18.05 -5.57
CA ALA A 127 -6.57 19.17 -5.61
C ALA A 127 -7.46 20.34 -6.00
N GLY A 128 -8.05 20.97 -4.99
CA GLY A 128 -8.56 22.32 -5.11
C GLY A 128 -7.50 23.14 -5.87
N PRO A 129 -7.93 24.08 -6.73
CA PRO A 129 -7.03 24.80 -7.62
C PRO A 129 -5.79 25.28 -6.85
N PRO A 130 -4.58 25.21 -7.46
CA PRO A 130 -3.35 25.61 -6.81
C PRO A 130 -3.54 26.99 -6.17
N PRO A 131 -3.00 27.23 -4.96
CA PRO A 131 -3.12 28.52 -4.30
C PRO A 131 -2.68 29.61 -5.28
N PRO A 132 -3.41 30.73 -5.39
CA PRO A 132 -3.03 31.80 -6.29
C PRO A 132 -1.58 32.22 -5.99
N PRO A 133 -0.77 32.53 -7.02
CA PRO A 133 0.60 32.99 -6.79
C PRO A 133 0.57 34.20 -5.84
N PRO A 134 1.54 34.32 -4.93
CA PRO A 134 1.60 35.45 -4.02
C PRO A 134 1.65 36.75 -4.84
N ASP A 135 0.75 37.68 -4.54
CA ASP A 135 0.73 39.00 -5.17
C ASP A 135 2.12 39.66 -5.02
N ALA A 136 2.69 40.06 -6.15
CA ALA A 136 3.95 40.79 -6.25
C ALA A 136 3.69 42.25 -6.61
#